data_AF-A0A7X5DX38-F1
#
_entry.id   AF-A0A7X5DX38-F1
#
_cell.length_a   1.000
_cell.length_b   1.000
_cell.length_c   1.000
_cell.angle_alpha   90.00
_cell.angle_beta   90.00
_cell.angle_gamma   90.00
#
_symmetry.space_group_name_H-M   'P 1'
#
loop_
_entity.id
_entity.type
_entity.pdbx_description
1 polymer ?
#
loop_
_entity_poly.entity_id
_entity_poly.type
_entity_poly.pdbx_seq_one_letter_code
_entity_poly.pdbx_strand_id
1 'polypeptide(L)'
;MGKDSALYQLMGIRMNSVMNGITNSDGEYPAIIRKSDEYSDRLDEMDLSKEVRLLIDRYVSEQNALGSRYGMLAYLLGFSDCKEMLLEKCLFAESKAMTSRE
;
A
#
# COMPACT_ATOMS: atom_id res chain seq x y z
N MET A 1 -8.04 13.57 -6.46
CA MET A 1 -6.95 14.21 -5.68
C MET A 1 -5.81 14.59 -6.61
N GLY A 2 -5.31 15.81 -6.55
CA GLY A 2 -4.12 16.22 -7.30
C GLY A 2 -2.85 15.54 -6.75
N LYS A 3 -1.91 15.21 -7.64
CA LYS A 3 -0.60 14.64 -7.28
C LYS A 3 0.24 15.59 -6.41
N ASP A 4 -0.14 16.86 -6.32
CA ASP A 4 0.55 17.88 -5.51
C ASP A 4 0.07 17.94 -4.05
N SER A 5 -0.96 17.18 -3.68
CA SER A 5 -1.44 17.18 -2.29
C SER A 5 -0.36 16.68 -1.31
N ALA A 6 -0.27 17.30 -0.14
CA ALA A 6 0.67 16.89 0.92
C ALA A 6 0.55 15.39 1.27
N LEU A 7 -0.68 14.84 1.17
CA LEU A 7 -0.94 13.43 1.38
C LEU A 7 -0.28 12.53 0.32
N TYR A 8 -0.29 12.95 -0.95
CA TYR A 8 0.40 12.24 -2.03
C TYR A 8 1.92 12.25 -1.84
N GLN A 9 2.48 13.38 -1.39
CA GLN A 9 3.93 13.51 -1.12
C GLN A 9 4.38 12.65 0.07
N LEU A 10 3.61 12.65 1.18
CA LEU A 10 3.88 11.80 2.35
C LEU A 10 3.87 10.32 2.00
N MET A 11 2.95 9.89 1.13
CA MET A 11 2.88 8.51 0.65
C MET A 11 4.17 8.12 -0.10
N GLY A 12 4.70 8.98 -0.97
CA GLY A 12 5.96 8.73 -1.67
C GLY A 12 7.15 8.50 -0.72
N ILE A 13 7.21 9.22 0.40
CA ILE A 13 8.26 9.04 1.42
C ILE A 13 8.07 7.70 2.15
N ARG A 14 6.84 7.42 2.62
CA ARG A 14 6.54 6.22 3.40
C ARG A 14 6.77 4.93 2.62
N MET A 15 6.38 4.92 1.34
CA MET A 15 6.49 3.75 0.47
C MET A 15 7.95 3.42 0.11
N ASN A 16 8.82 4.42 0.01
CA ASN A 16 10.24 4.24 -0.35
C ASN A 16 11.21 4.10 0.83
N SER A 17 10.76 4.23 2.09
CA SER A 17 11.64 4.16 3.26
C SER A 17 11.09 3.29 4.39
N VAL A 18 9.96 3.69 4.98
CA VAL A 18 9.38 3.05 6.16
C VAL A 18 8.83 1.67 5.85
N MET A 19 8.27 1.48 4.65
CA MET A 19 7.60 0.24 4.29
C MET A 19 8.53 -0.97 4.32
N ASN A 20 9.79 -0.81 3.90
CA ASN A 20 10.79 -1.88 3.93
C ASN A 20 11.07 -2.40 5.36
N GLY A 21 11.03 -1.52 6.37
CA GLY A 21 11.19 -1.93 7.76
C GLY A 21 9.99 -2.71 8.29
N ILE A 22 8.78 -2.30 7.89
CA ILE A 22 7.52 -2.97 8.25
C ILE A 22 7.45 -4.35 7.60
N THR A 23 7.72 -4.45 6.30
CA THR A 23 7.64 -5.73 5.56
C THR A 23 8.65 -6.75 6.06
N ASN A 24 9.85 -6.32 6.46
CA ASN A 24 10.85 -7.21 7.05
C ASN A 24 10.49 -7.71 8.45
N SER A 25 9.65 -6.95 9.18
CA SER A 25 9.20 -7.29 10.53
C SER A 25 7.84 -8.02 10.52
N ASP A 26 7.18 -8.06 9.37
CA ASP A 26 5.91 -8.77 9.19
C ASP A 26 6.16 -10.28 9.14
N GLY A 27 5.31 -11.05 9.83
CA GLY A 27 5.48 -12.50 9.94
C GLY A 27 5.11 -13.27 8.67
N GLU A 28 4.22 -12.72 7.85
CA GLU A 28 3.67 -13.39 6.67
C GLU A 28 4.38 -12.97 5.39
N TYR A 29 4.80 -11.70 5.29
CA TYR A 29 5.41 -11.13 4.09
C TYR A 29 6.67 -11.89 3.64
N PRO A 30 7.64 -12.23 4.51
CA PRO A 30 8.79 -13.05 4.09
C PRO A 30 8.40 -14.47 3.68
N ALA A 31 7.34 -15.04 4.25
CA ALA A 31 6.84 -16.36 3.87
C ALA A 31 6.22 -16.35 2.47
N ILE A 32 5.50 -15.28 2.12
CA ILE A 32 4.96 -15.07 0.79
C ILE A 32 6.10 -14.90 -0.24
N ILE A 33 7.15 -14.13 0.08
CA ILE A 33 8.33 -14.01 -0.79
C ILE A 33 8.93 -15.38 -1.07
N ARG A 34 9.24 -16.16 -0.03
CA ARG A 34 9.82 -17.50 -0.20
C ARG A 34 8.97 -18.39 -1.10
N LYS A 35 7.65 -18.38 -0.92
CA LYS A 35 6.74 -19.15 -1.76
C LYS A 35 6.69 -18.64 -3.20
N SER A 36 6.80 -17.32 -3.41
CA SER A 36 6.91 -16.73 -4.74
C SER A 36 8.20 -17.17 -5.43
N ASP A 37 9.33 -17.17 -4.71
CA ASP A 37 10.62 -17.61 -5.22
C ASP A 37 10.57 -19.09 -5.63
N GLU A 38 9.95 -19.96 -4.80
CA GLU A 38 9.74 -21.37 -5.15
C GLU A 38 8.97 -21.58 -6.46
N TYR A 39 7.99 -20.73 -6.76
CA TYR A 39 7.27 -20.81 -8.04
C TYR A 39 8.10 -20.25 -9.20
N SER A 40 8.89 -19.21 -8.95
CA SER A 40 9.81 -18.66 -9.95
C SER A 40 10.85 -19.71 -10.37
N ASP A 41 11.46 -20.38 -9.41
CA ASP A 41 12.46 -21.43 -9.65
C ASP A 41 11.86 -22.57 -10.50
N ARG A 42 10.64 -23.01 -10.17
CA ARG A 42 9.94 -24.04 -10.96
C ARG A 42 9.62 -23.57 -12.37
N LEU A 43 9.26 -22.30 -12.57
CA LEU A 43 9.01 -21.76 -13.91
C LEU A 43 10.28 -21.75 -14.76
N ASP A 44 11.44 -21.49 -14.15
CA ASP A 44 12.73 -21.51 -14.83
C ASP A 44 13.15 -22.94 -15.23
N GLU A 45 12.76 -23.96 -14.46
CA GLU A 45 13.00 -25.38 -14.78
C GLU A 45 12.13 -25.93 -15.93
N MET A 46 11.02 -25.29 -16.26
CA MET A 46 10.01 -25.82 -17.22
C MET A 46 10.41 -25.73 -18.71
N ASP A 47 11.64 -25.34 -19.05
CA ASP A 47 12.16 -25.12 -20.42
C ASP A 47 11.17 -24.39 -21.34
N LEU A 48 10.53 -23.35 -20.79
CA LEU A 48 9.52 -22.57 -21.50
C LEU A 48 10.14 -21.73 -22.61
N SER A 49 9.41 -21.62 -23.73
CA SER A 49 9.82 -20.74 -24.83
C SER A 49 10.00 -19.31 -24.34
N LYS A 50 10.91 -18.57 -24.98
CA LYS A 50 11.21 -17.16 -24.63
C LYS A 50 9.94 -16.29 -24.64
N GLU A 51 9.05 -16.51 -25.60
CA GLU A 51 7.81 -15.75 -25.76
C GLU A 51 6.86 -15.97 -24.58
N VAL A 52 6.73 -17.22 -24.12
CA VAL A 52 5.89 -17.57 -22.97
C VAL A 52 6.46 -16.98 -21.69
N ARG A 53 7.78 -17.10 -21.45
CA ARG A 53 8.42 -16.50 -20.28
C ARG A 53 8.25 -14.99 -20.23
N LEU A 54 8.44 -14.31 -21.36
CA LEU A 54 8.24 -12.86 -21.45
C LEU A 54 6.79 -12.45 -21.20
N LEU A 55 5.82 -13.25 -21.65
CA LEU A 55 4.41 -12.97 -21.38
C LEU A 55 4.08 -13.13 -19.89
N ILE A 56 4.58 -14.18 -19.25
CA ILE A 56 4.41 -14.43 -17.81
C ILE A 56 5.03 -13.29 -17.00
N ASP A 57 6.30 -12.94 -17.29
CA ASP A 57 7.02 -11.87 -16.60
C ASP A 57 6.28 -10.53 -16.68
N ARG A 58 5.80 -10.16 -17.89
CA ARG A 58 4.98 -8.95 -18.07
C ARG A 58 3.68 -9.03 -17.30
N TYR A 59 2.98 -10.15 -17.37
CA TYR A 59 1.70 -10.31 -16.66
C TYR A 59 1.88 -10.18 -15.14
N VAL A 60 2.86 -10.87 -14.55
CA VAL A 60 3.17 -10.78 -13.12
C VAL A 60 3.58 -9.36 -12.73
N SER A 61 4.39 -8.70 -13.56
CA SER A 61 4.78 -7.30 -13.35
C SER A 61 3.57 -6.36 -13.34
N GLU A 62 2.63 -6.53 -14.27
CA GLU A 62 1.39 -5.74 -14.31
C GLU A 62 0.48 -6.05 -13.11
N GLN A 63 0.38 -7.32 -12.67
CA GLN A 63 -0.37 -7.67 -11.45
C GLN A 63 0.25 -7.02 -10.21
N ASN A 64 1.58 -7.00 -10.11
CA ASN A 64 2.28 -6.32 -9.01
C ASN A 64 2.06 -4.80 -9.04
N ALA A 65 2.08 -4.19 -10.24
CA ALA A 65 1.77 -2.78 -10.41
C ALA A 65 0.32 -2.46 -10.01
N LEU A 66 -0.64 -3.31 -10.41
CA LEU A 66 -2.06 -3.20 -10.01
C LEU A 66 -2.23 -3.30 -8.49
N GLY A 67 -1.64 -4.31 -7.85
CA GLY A 67 -1.68 -4.50 -6.40
C GLY A 67 -1.06 -3.31 -5.65
N SER A 68 0.08 -2.81 -6.13
CA SER A 68 0.73 -1.62 -5.58
C SER A 68 -0.14 -0.36 -5.69
N ARG A 69 -0.82 -0.17 -6.82
CA ARG A 69 -1.78 0.94 -7.01
C ARG A 69 -2.99 0.81 -6.10
N TYR A 70 -3.53 -0.40 -5.95
CA TYR A 70 -4.63 -0.66 -5.03
C TYR A 70 -4.23 -0.33 -3.58
N GLY A 71 -3.09 -0.86 -3.11
CA GLY A 71 -2.57 -0.60 -1.77
C GLY A 71 -2.35 0.89 -1.50
N MET A 72 -1.81 1.61 -2.49
CA MET A 72 -1.69 3.07 -2.43
C MET A 72 -3.06 3.76 -2.26
N LEU A 73 -4.07 3.39 -3.05
CA LEU A 73 -5.41 3.97 -2.93
C LEU A 73 -6.05 3.67 -1.58
N ALA A 74 -5.91 2.44 -1.08
CA ALA A 74 -6.40 2.03 0.23
C ALA A 74 -5.75 2.83 1.37
N TYR A 75 -4.43 3.08 1.29
CA TYR A 75 -3.73 3.93 2.25
C TYR A 75 -4.24 5.37 2.24
N LEU A 76 -4.43 5.94 1.04
CA LEU A 76 -4.96 7.30 0.89
C LEU A 76 -6.37 7.43 1.46
N LEU A 77 -7.23 6.46 1.18
CA LEU A 77 -8.59 6.39 1.73
C LEU A 77 -8.55 6.33 3.25
N GLY A 78 -7.83 5.36 3.83
CA GLY A 78 -7.74 5.22 5.29
C GLY A 78 -7.17 6.46 5.99
N PHE A 79 -6.22 7.16 5.38
CA PHE A 79 -5.74 8.43 5.92
C PHE A 79 -6.81 9.53 5.87
N SER A 80 -7.58 9.61 4.78
CA SER A 80 -8.71 10.54 4.65
C SER A 80 -9.75 10.27 5.74
N ASP A 81 -10.12 9.01 5.95
CA ASP A 81 -11.07 8.57 6.97
C ASP A 81 -10.58 8.94 8.38
N CYS A 82 -9.28 8.74 8.67
CA CYS A 82 -8.68 9.17 9.93
C CYS A 82 -8.76 10.69 10.13
N LYS A 83 -8.51 11.47 9.08
CA LYS A 83 -8.60 12.93 9.12
C LYS A 83 -10.04 13.37 9.40
N GLU A 84 -11.02 12.78 8.74
CA GLU A 84 -12.44 13.08 8.96
C GLU A 84 -12.86 12.76 10.40
N MET A 85 -12.52 11.56 10.89
CA MET A 85 -12.80 11.15 12.27
C MET A 85 -12.17 12.09 13.31
N LEU A 86 -10.95 12.58 13.06
CA LEU A 86 -10.28 13.54 13.96
C LEU A 86 -10.96 14.91 13.93
N LEU A 87 -11.33 15.41 12.76
CA LEU A 87 -12.03 16.69 12.61
C LEU A 87 -13.42 16.65 13.26
N GLU A 88 -14.18 15.59 13.07
CA GLU A 88 -15.46 15.40 13.76
C GLU A 88 -15.28 15.46 15.28
N LYS A 89 -14.28 14.74 15.83
CA LYS A 89 -14.01 14.77 17.28
C LYS A 89 -13.62 16.16 17.79
N CYS A 90 -12.85 16.94 17.02
CA CYS A 90 -12.53 18.33 17.38
C CYS A 90 -13.77 19.22 17.39
N LEU A 91 -14.64 19.12 16.38
CA LEU A 91 -15.90 19.87 16.31
C LEU A 91 -16.85 19.50 17.47
N PHE A 92 -16.89 18.22 17.85
CA PHE A 92 -17.63 17.77 19.04
C PHE A 92 -17.03 18.29 20.36
N ALA A 93 -15.71 18.44 20.46
CA ALA A 93 -15.06 19.01 21.64
C ALA A 93 -15.32 20.52 21.78
N GLU A 94 -15.28 21.26 20.67
CA GLU A 94 -15.57 22.70 20.64
C GLU A 94 -17.03 23.01 21.00
N SER A 95 -17.98 22.22 20.50
CA SER A 95 -19.41 22.38 20.83
C SER A 95 -19.73 22.08 22.31
N LYS A 96 -19.06 21.10 22.93
CA LYS A 96 -19.16 20.88 24.38
C LYS A 96 -18.56 22.02 25.19
N ALA A 97 -17.42 22.57 24.76
CA ALA A 97 -16.79 23.69 25.45
C ALA A 97 -17.64 24.97 25.42
N MET A 98 -18.36 25.22 24.33
CA MET A 98 -19.30 26.34 24.21
C MET A 98 -20.55 26.17 25.10
N THR A 99 -21.15 24.98 25.14
CA THR A 99 -22.34 24.70 25.98
C THR A 99 -22.07 24.69 27.48
N SER A 100 -20.83 24.47 27.91
CA SER A 100 -20.43 24.55 29.33
C SER A 100 -20.04 25.96 29.81
N ARG A 101 -20.06 26.96 28.91
CA ARG A 101 -19.72 28.38 29.22
C ARG A 101 -20.96 29.29 29.30
N GLU A 102 -22.14 28.75 29.07
CA GLU A 102 -23.45 29.38 29.33
C GLU A 102 -24.00 28.93 30.69
#